data_AF-X1G905-F1
#
_entry.id   AF-X1G905-F1
#
_cell.length_a   1.000
_cell.length_b   1.000
_cell.length_c   1.000
_cell.angle_alpha   90.00
_cell.angle_beta   90.00
_cell.angle_gamma   90.00
#
_symmetry.space_group_name_H-M   'P 1'
#
loop_
_entity.id
_entity.type
_entity.pdbx_description
1 polymer ?
#
loop_
_entity_poly.entity_id
_entity_poly.type
_entity_poly.pdbx_seq_one_letter_code
_entity_poly.pdbx_strand_id
1 'polypeptide(L)'
;MSDYKIEKYKEEYIEDQAKIGTEASKDWNYFGQTDVEGLKQAYSQETFDPDTRLYCFKEDKMVSFVTSQILPVGEDGIKAASIKVS
;
A
#
# COMPACT_ATOMS: atom_id res chain seq x y z
N MET A 1 20.16 18.85 -4.29
CA MET A 1 18.83 18.31 -3.99
C MET A 1 19.03 16.83 -3.77
N SER A 2 18.50 16.25 -2.70
CA SER A 2 18.56 14.78 -2.56
C SER A 2 17.59 14.18 -3.57
N ASP A 3 18.08 13.37 -4.49
CA ASP A 3 17.27 12.80 -5.56
C ASP A 3 16.38 11.68 -4.99
N TYR A 4 15.09 11.96 -4.92
CA TYR A 4 14.09 10.95 -4.60
C TYR A 4 13.75 10.16 -5.87
N LYS A 5 13.59 8.84 -5.73
CA LYS A 5 13.23 7.93 -6.81
C LYS A 5 11.91 7.24 -6.47
N ILE A 6 10.99 7.19 -7.44
CA ILE A 6 9.78 6.40 -7.33
C ILE A 6 9.96 5.09 -8.09
N GLU A 7 9.72 3.97 -7.42
CA GLU A 7 9.73 2.63 -8.01
C GLU A 7 8.35 1.97 -7.88
N LYS A 8 8.06 1.07 -8.82
CA LYS A 8 6.90 0.19 -8.77
C LYS A 8 7.18 -1.01 -7.86
N TYR A 9 6.16 -1.83 -7.63
CA TYR A 9 6.29 -3.04 -6.82
C TYR A 9 7.45 -3.95 -7.22
N LYS A 10 8.19 -4.36 -6.19
CA LYS A 10 9.05 -5.54 -6.15
C LYS A 10 8.79 -6.25 -4.83
N GLU A 11 8.81 -7.58 -4.83
CA GLU A 11 8.51 -8.36 -3.61
C GLU A 11 9.47 -8.05 -2.46
N GLU A 12 10.74 -7.72 -2.77
CA GLU A 12 11.76 -7.31 -1.80
C GLU A 12 11.38 -6.05 -1.01
N TYR A 13 10.38 -5.28 -1.45
CA TYR A 13 9.91 -4.05 -0.80
C TYR A 13 8.89 -4.29 0.32
N ILE A 14 8.37 -5.50 0.46
CA ILE A 14 7.28 -5.80 1.42
C ILE A 14 7.73 -5.56 2.87
N GLU A 15 8.97 -5.93 3.22
CA GLU A 15 9.47 -5.78 4.59
C GLU A 15 9.58 -4.31 4.99
N ASP A 16 10.13 -3.47 4.11
CA ASP A 16 10.21 -2.03 4.32
C ASP A 16 8.82 -1.39 4.35
N GLN A 17 7.90 -1.83 3.48
CA GLN A 17 6.51 -1.37 3.50
C GLN A 17 5.85 -1.63 4.85
N ALA A 18 5.93 -2.86 5.37
CA ALA A 18 5.35 -3.23 6.65
C ALA A 18 5.97 -2.41 7.78
N LYS A 19 7.30 -2.29 7.82
CA LYS A 19 8.02 -1.51 8.82
C LYS A 19 7.63 -0.03 8.81
N ILE A 20 7.62 0.60 7.64
CA ILE A 20 7.26 2.01 7.49
C ILE A 20 5.80 2.23 7.88
N GLY A 21 4.88 1.36 7.45
CA GLY A 21 3.47 1.47 7.76
C GLY A 21 3.20 1.34 9.26
N THR A 22 3.82 0.36 9.93
CA THR A 22 3.70 0.17 11.38
C THR A 22 4.19 1.39 12.16
N GLU A 23 5.36 1.93 11.79
CA GLU A 23 5.90 3.11 12.46
C GLU A 23 5.04 4.36 12.20
N ALA A 24 4.57 4.54 10.95
CA ALA A 24 3.74 5.69 10.57
C ALA A 24 2.36 5.68 11.23
N SER A 25 1.82 4.49 11.51
CA SER A 25 0.48 4.32 12.08
C SER A 25 0.47 3.97 13.56
N LYS A 26 1.61 3.97 14.26
CA LYS A 26 1.71 3.53 15.66
C LYS A 26 0.81 4.31 16.63
N ASP A 27 0.52 5.57 16.30
CA ASP A 27 -0.30 6.48 17.09
C ASP A 27 -1.73 6.63 16.53
N TRP A 28 -2.10 5.85 15.51
CA TRP A 28 -3.41 5.96 14.86
C TRP A 28 -4.44 5.09 15.58
N ASN A 29 -5.59 5.69 15.89
CA ASN A 29 -6.72 4.92 16.38
C ASN A 29 -7.43 4.23 15.20
N TYR A 30 -7.69 2.93 15.32
CA TYR A 30 -8.45 2.10 14.35
C TYR A 30 -7.77 1.78 13.01
N PHE A 31 -6.48 2.05 12.87
CA PHE A 31 -5.70 1.60 11.72
C PHE A 31 -4.62 0.60 12.15
N GLY A 32 -4.49 -0.48 11.39
CA GLY A 32 -3.43 -1.47 11.56
C GLY A 32 -2.75 -1.75 10.24
N GLN A 33 -1.44 -1.52 10.18
CA GLN A 33 -0.64 -1.93 9.03
C GLN A 33 -0.68 -3.46 8.90
N THR A 34 -0.99 -3.96 7.70
CA THR A 34 -0.89 -5.38 7.36
C THR A 34 0.57 -5.86 7.52
N ASP A 35 0.75 -7.00 8.17
CA ASP A 35 2.05 -7.62 8.36
C ASP A 35 2.63 -8.20 7.05
N VAL A 36 3.88 -8.66 7.11
CA VAL A 36 4.61 -9.16 5.94
C VAL A 36 3.92 -10.35 5.28
N GLU A 37 3.40 -11.30 6.08
CA GLU A 37 2.72 -12.48 5.55
C GLU A 37 1.40 -12.11 4.87
N GLY A 38 0.61 -11.25 5.49
CA GLY A 38 -0.63 -10.73 4.93
C GLY A 38 -0.39 -9.92 3.65
N LEU A 39 0.68 -9.14 3.58
CA LEU A 39 1.07 -8.42 2.35
C LEU A 39 1.46 -9.40 1.23
N LYS A 40 2.28 -10.42 1.54
CA LYS A 40 2.64 -11.46 0.55
C LYS A 40 1.40 -12.19 0.03
N GLN A 41 0.46 -12.52 0.92
CA GLN A 41 -0.79 -13.16 0.53
C GLN A 41 -1.69 -12.22 -0.31
N ALA A 42 -1.78 -10.94 0.04
CA ALA A 42 -2.57 -9.97 -0.71
C ALA A 42 -2.00 -9.74 -2.12
N TYR A 43 -0.66 -9.76 -2.24
CA TYR A 43 0.02 -9.46 -3.50
C TYR A 43 0.25 -10.69 -4.39
N SER A 44 -0.11 -11.89 -3.92
CA SER A 44 -0.12 -13.11 -4.74
C SER A 44 -1.48 -13.38 -5.42
N GLN A 45 -2.51 -12.58 -5.13
CA GLN A 45 -3.83 -12.73 -5.73
C GLN A 45 -3.79 -12.37 -7.23
N GLU A 46 -4.59 -13.06 -8.05
CA GLU A 46 -4.70 -12.78 -9.49
C GLU A 46 -5.21 -11.36 -9.80
N THR A 47 -5.91 -10.74 -8.85
CA THR A 47 -6.43 -9.38 -8.94
C THR A 47 -5.41 -8.31 -8.54
N PHE A 48 -4.22 -8.70 -8.11
CA PHE A 48 -3.16 -7.78 -7.73
C PHE A 48 -2.53 -7.11 -8.96
N ASP A 49 -2.54 -5.78 -8.98
CA ASP A 49 -1.85 -4.98 -10.00
C ASP A 49 -0.58 -4.31 -9.42
N PRO A 50 0.63 -4.75 -9.77
CA PRO A 50 1.87 -4.18 -9.24
C PRO A 50 2.03 -2.68 -9.54
N ASP A 51 1.34 -2.13 -10.55
CA ASP A 51 1.43 -0.73 -10.92
C ASP A 51 0.69 0.19 -9.94
N THR A 52 -0.18 -0.36 -9.08
CA THR A 52 -0.90 0.44 -8.07
C THR A 52 -0.12 0.61 -6.76
N ARG A 53 1.13 0.13 -6.71
CA ARG A 53 2.01 0.15 -5.54
C ARG A 53 3.23 0.97 -5.91
N LEU A 54 3.35 2.15 -5.29
CA LEU A 54 4.42 3.10 -5.57
C LEU A 54 5.26 3.31 -4.31
N TYR A 55 6.57 3.17 -4.45
CA TYR A 55 7.53 3.24 -3.36
C TYR A 55 8.50 4.39 -3.60
N CYS A 56 8.71 5.21 -2.59
CA CYS A 56 9.63 6.35 -2.65
C CYS A 56 10.93 5.99 -1.94
N PHE A 57 12.04 6.18 -2.65
CA PHE A 57 13.39 5.97 -2.17
C PHE A 57 14.13 7.29 -2.08
N LYS A 58 14.96 7.42 -1.04
CA LYS A 58 16.01 8.43 -0.94
C LYS A 58 17.32 7.67 -0.87
N GLU A 59 18.17 7.85 -1.88
CA GLU A 59 19.31 6.94 -2.11
C GLU A 59 18.80 5.49 -2.21
N ASP A 60 19.37 4.55 -1.47
CA ASP A 60 18.97 3.14 -1.48
C ASP A 60 17.95 2.79 -0.38
N LYS A 61 17.40 3.80 0.31
CA LYS A 61 16.48 3.59 1.44
C LYS A 61 15.05 3.96 1.06
N MET A 62 14.11 3.04 1.27
CA MET A 62 12.68 3.34 1.19
C MET A 62 12.27 4.27 2.33
N VAL A 63 11.56 5.35 2.00
CA VAL A 63 11.14 6.38 2.96
C VAL A 63 9.63 6.57 3.04
N SER A 64 8.90 6.18 2.00
CA SER A 64 7.43 6.19 2.01
C SER A 64 6.88 5.28 0.91
N PHE A 65 5.59 4.99 0.97
CA PHE A 65 4.87 4.28 -0.08
C PHE A 65 3.45 4.81 -0.19
N VAL A 66 2.82 4.54 -1.33
CA VAL A 66 1.37 4.68 -1.51
C VAL A 66 0.85 3.43 -2.21
N THR A 67 -0.26 2.91 -1.70
CA THR A 67 -0.95 1.76 -2.29
C THR A 67 -2.35 2.18 -2.73
N SER A 68 -2.85 1.51 -3.77
CA SER A 68 -4.22 1.68 -4.22
C SER A 68 -4.76 0.35 -4.71
N GLN A 69 -6.08 0.20 -4.66
CA GLN A 69 -6.79 -0.95 -5.19
C GLN A 69 -7.75 -0.48 -6.29
N ILE A 70 -7.73 -1.17 -7.43
CA ILE A 70 -8.72 -0.95 -8.48
C ILE A 70 -9.95 -1.73 -8.08
N LEU A 71 -11.03 -1.03 -7.78
CA LEU A 71 -12.31 -1.65 -7.48
C LEU A 71 -13.14 -1.77 -8.76
N PRO A 72 -13.76 -2.93 -9.03
CA PRO A 72 -14.75 -3.02 -10.09
C PRO A 72 -15.90 -2.05 -9.77
N VAL A 73 -16.43 -1.39 -10.80
CA VAL A 73 -17.63 -0.57 -10.65
C VAL A 73 -18.80 -1.54 -10.43
N GLY A 74 -19.46 -1.47 -9.28
CA GLY A 74 -20.68 -2.25 -9.04
C GLY A 74 -21.78 -1.90 -10.03
N GLU A 75 -22.77 -2.78 -10.22
CA GLU A 75 -23.89 -2.60 -11.18
C GLU A 75 -24.65 -1.27 -10.97
N ASP A 76 -24.63 -0.71 -9.76
CA ASP A 76 -25.27 0.56 -9.40
C ASP A 76 -24.39 1.81 -9.67
N GLY A 77 -23.21 1.66 -10.28
CA GLY A 77 -22.31 2.78 -10.57
C GLY A 77 -21.59 3.39 -9.35
N ILE A 78 -21.74 2.80 -8.16
CA ILE A 78 -21.10 3.27 -6.93
C ILE A 78 -19.63 2.84 -6.91
N LYS A 79 -18.73 3.82 -7.05
CA LYS A 79 -17.29 3.69 -6.80
C LYS A 79 -17.05 3.88 -5.31
N ALA A 80 -16.59 2.86 -4.60
CA ALA A 80 -16.48 2.95 -3.15
C ALA A 80 -15.47 4.02 -2.70
N ALA A 81 -15.98 5.05 -2.03
CA ALA A 81 -15.42 5.64 -0.82
C ALA A 81 -16.59 6.27 -0.03
N SER A 82 -17.49 5.43 0.52
CA SER A 82 -18.51 5.89 1.46
C SER A 82 -18.48 5.04 2.72
N ILE A 83 -18.10 5.66 3.84
CA ILE A 83 -18.43 5.13 5.17
C ILE A 83 -19.93 5.34 5.34
N LYS A 84 -20.74 4.27 5.24
CA LYS A 84 -22.06 4.27 5.84
C LYS A 84 -21.88 3.94 7.33
N VAL A 85 -21.87 4.98 8.16
CA VAL A 85 -22.06 4.80 9.61
C VAL A 85 -23.56 4.54 9.79
N SER A 86 -23.91 3.30 10.17
CA SER A 86 -25.26 2.92 10.61
C SER A 86 -25.45 3.23 12.09
#